data_AF-A0A7S2K520-F1
#
_entry.id   AF-A0A7S2K520-F1
#
_cell.length_a   1.000
_cell.length_b   1.000
_cell.length_c   1.000
_cell.angle_alpha   90.00
_cell.angle_beta   90.00
_cell.angle_gamma   90.00
#
_symmetry.space_group_name_H-M   'P 1'
#
loop_
_entity.id
_entity.type
_entity.pdbx_description
1 polymer ?
#
loop_
_entity_poly.entity_id
_entity_poly.type
_entity_poly.pdbx_seq_one_letter_code
_entity_poly.pdbx_strand_id
1 'polypeptide(L)'
;YNVIIRLIKRGIYAVDPAVSKLLPNTRHELLTMYRYGITSLTLTNRVAQQFDASEASCLDHLERRESELKWAGNGAFATRNLTEGSVVAPMPFLHIFDRDNVNMYSEVQSESEDMVVPNMEDIIGKQLNLNYCFGRSKLPILLCSYSSAQMVNHQSAKACADDNCLNGAGPNVGYRWASPLWDGTNAEWRNKSIIEIQEQTSRGLSFELYALRNITVGEEITMDYGDEWDEAWRKHVVEWSLNSDNANANAAYTSVVEMNSDDNTHVPVKTKVERESDPYPANIGTVCFYWVGPPMQKKIEAWRNTNDFDIDSAKSIRKYAQNGKKFYPDSPADEEKLGEYWPCEVYFRDINRKGEEIYTVRIFAKSDTSDPPWWLTENVPEFVQFLPRKSIRFVNLPNHSEQFLRGAFRHPIGIRDGLLPAHWLE
;
A
#
# COMPACT_ATOMS: atom_id res chain seq x y z
N TYR A 1 -9.21 21.77 -1.90
CA TYR A 1 -9.45 20.60 -1.02
C TYR A 1 -10.94 20.26 -0.82
N ASN A 2 -11.74 21.05 -0.06
CA ASN A 2 -13.14 20.69 0.24
C ASN A 2 -14.02 20.52 -1.02
N VAL A 3 -13.71 21.26 -2.08
CA VAL A 3 -14.37 21.13 -3.39
C VAL A 3 -13.99 19.82 -4.08
N ILE A 4 -12.69 19.47 -4.09
CA ILE A 4 -12.16 18.26 -4.72
C ILE A 4 -12.69 17.00 -4.04
N ILE A 5 -12.64 16.92 -2.71
CA ILE A 5 -13.22 15.78 -1.96
C ILE A 5 -14.72 15.65 -2.21
N ARG A 6 -15.47 16.76 -2.30
CA ARG A 6 -16.90 16.70 -2.64
C ARG A 6 -17.13 16.20 -4.06
N LEU A 7 -16.28 16.58 -5.02
CA LEU A 7 -16.36 16.09 -6.39
C LEU A 7 -16.02 14.61 -6.49
N ILE A 8 -14.93 14.16 -5.84
CA ILE A 8 -14.56 12.74 -5.73
C ILE A 8 -15.68 11.95 -5.05
N LYS A 9 -16.21 12.45 -3.92
CA LYS A 9 -17.34 11.82 -3.24
C LYS A 9 -18.57 11.74 -4.10
N ARG A 10 -18.88 12.75 -4.91
CA ARG A 10 -20.03 12.73 -5.82
C ARG A 10 -19.83 11.75 -6.97
N GLY A 11 -18.63 11.71 -7.55
CA GLY A 11 -18.26 10.74 -8.59
C GLY A 11 -18.32 9.31 -8.07
N ILE A 12 -17.69 9.06 -6.92
CA ILE A 12 -17.76 7.76 -6.25
C ILE A 12 -19.18 7.47 -5.78
N TYR A 13 -19.95 8.44 -5.27
CA TYR A 13 -21.35 8.19 -4.87
C TYR A 13 -22.22 7.76 -6.05
N ALA A 14 -21.95 8.25 -7.25
CA ALA A 14 -22.67 7.84 -8.46
C ALA A 14 -22.35 6.39 -8.88
N VAL A 15 -21.19 5.87 -8.49
CA VAL A 15 -20.73 4.51 -8.82
C VAL A 15 -21.02 3.53 -7.66
N ASP A 16 -20.66 3.93 -6.44
CA ASP A 16 -20.83 3.19 -5.20
C ASP A 16 -21.08 4.16 -4.00
N PRO A 17 -22.35 4.33 -3.59
CA PRO A 17 -22.74 5.16 -2.46
C PRO A 17 -22.11 4.74 -1.12
N ALA A 18 -21.75 3.46 -0.95
CA ALA A 18 -21.16 2.95 0.28
C ALA A 18 -19.68 3.34 0.38
N VAL A 19 -18.92 3.21 -0.73
CA VAL A 19 -17.51 3.61 -0.79
C VAL A 19 -17.36 5.13 -0.62
N SER A 20 -18.29 5.92 -1.18
CA SER A 20 -18.32 7.38 -1.01
C SER A 20 -18.38 7.83 0.46
N LYS A 21 -19.01 7.04 1.31
CA LYS A 21 -19.15 7.33 2.75
C LYS A 21 -17.90 6.99 3.55
N LEU A 22 -17.06 6.08 3.06
CA LEU A 22 -15.75 5.77 3.65
C LEU A 22 -14.72 6.85 3.39
N LEU A 23 -14.96 7.69 2.39
CA LEU A 23 -14.11 8.84 2.12
C LEU A 23 -14.27 9.92 3.21
N PRO A 24 -13.22 10.67 3.51
CA PRO A 24 -13.25 11.73 4.51
C PRO A 24 -14.12 12.90 4.05
N ASN A 25 -14.91 13.47 4.96
CA ASN A 25 -15.73 14.66 4.69
C ASN A 25 -14.93 15.96 4.74
N THR A 26 -13.82 15.95 5.47
CA THR A 26 -13.01 17.14 5.75
C THR A 26 -11.53 16.89 5.47
N ARG A 27 -10.74 17.96 5.35
CA ARG A 27 -9.27 17.86 5.24
C ARG A 27 -8.69 17.20 6.46
N HIS A 28 -9.24 17.52 7.62
CA HIS A 28 -8.82 16.95 8.88
C HIS A 28 -9.07 15.44 8.91
N GLU A 29 -10.27 14.97 8.52
CA GLU A 29 -10.57 13.54 8.44
C GLU A 29 -9.63 12.79 7.49
N LEU A 30 -9.31 13.35 6.31
CA LEU A 30 -8.34 12.68 5.41
C LEU A 30 -6.96 12.59 6.04
N LEU A 31 -6.48 13.69 6.64
CA LEU A 31 -5.20 13.68 7.32
C LEU A 31 -5.21 12.69 8.49
N THR A 32 -6.33 12.53 9.19
CA THR A 32 -6.52 11.52 10.24
C THR A 32 -6.54 10.10 9.67
N MET A 33 -7.24 9.84 8.54
CA MET A 33 -7.22 8.53 7.86
C MET A 33 -5.83 8.17 7.37
N TYR A 34 -5.12 9.14 6.80
CA TYR A 34 -3.75 8.98 6.35
C TYR A 34 -2.82 8.66 7.54
N ARG A 35 -3.03 9.34 8.69
CA ARG A 35 -2.21 9.18 9.90
C ARG A 35 -2.47 7.89 10.67
N TYR A 36 -3.73 7.50 10.83
CA TYR A 36 -4.13 6.45 11.78
C TYR A 36 -4.86 5.28 11.10
N GLY A 37 -4.89 5.27 9.76
CA GLY A 37 -5.68 4.33 8.97
C GLY A 37 -7.18 4.63 8.98
N ILE A 38 -7.89 4.13 7.97
CA ILE A 38 -9.36 4.24 7.84
C ILE A 38 -10.08 3.65 9.06
N THR A 39 -9.48 2.64 9.67
CA THR A 39 -9.97 1.98 10.89
C THR A 39 -10.11 2.97 12.04
N SER A 40 -9.21 3.95 12.19
CA SER A 40 -9.33 4.96 13.25
C SER A 40 -10.62 5.79 13.12
N LEU A 41 -11.00 6.22 11.92
CA LEU A 41 -12.22 7.02 11.72
C LEU A 41 -13.49 6.17 11.85
N THR A 42 -13.48 4.94 11.33
CA THR A 42 -14.63 4.03 11.49
C THR A 42 -14.79 3.56 12.94
N LEU A 43 -13.69 3.52 13.70
CA LEU A 43 -13.70 3.32 15.14
C LEU A 43 -13.97 4.61 15.94
N THR A 44 -13.82 5.82 15.39
CA THR A 44 -14.04 7.08 16.15
C THR A 44 -15.50 7.36 16.52
N ASN A 45 -16.49 6.65 15.96
CA ASN A 45 -17.83 6.62 16.58
C ASN A 45 -17.88 5.76 17.87
N ARG A 46 -16.77 5.12 18.22
CA ARG A 46 -16.38 4.68 19.56
C ARG A 46 -15.16 5.48 19.98
N VAL A 47 -15.28 6.81 20.09
CA VAL A 47 -14.39 7.55 21.00
C VAL A 47 -14.39 6.77 22.30
N ALA A 48 -13.21 6.46 22.82
CA ALA A 48 -13.02 5.92 24.15
C ALA A 48 -13.59 6.93 25.18
N GLN A 49 -14.92 6.99 25.30
CA GLN A 49 -15.59 7.45 26.50
C GLN A 49 -15.09 6.50 27.56
N GLN A 50 -14.15 6.97 28.40
CA GLN A 50 -13.67 6.33 29.64
C GLN A 50 -14.07 4.85 29.73
N PHE A 51 -13.39 4.01 28.96
CA PHE A 51 -13.54 2.57 29.14
C PHE A 51 -12.97 2.29 30.52
N ASP A 52 -13.80 1.75 31.42
CA ASP A 52 -13.27 1.06 32.58
C ASP A 52 -12.35 -0.03 32.03
N ALA A 53 -11.08 -0.05 32.45
CA ALA A 53 -10.12 -1.05 31.99
C ALA A 53 -10.59 -2.48 32.31
N SER A 54 -11.56 -2.62 33.23
CA SER A 54 -12.24 -3.88 33.54
C SER A 54 -13.20 -4.37 32.42
N GLU A 55 -13.66 -3.49 31.53
CA GLU A 55 -14.60 -3.80 30.43
C GLU A 55 -13.97 -3.65 29.03
N ALA A 56 -12.76 -3.10 28.93
CA ALA A 56 -12.05 -2.93 27.66
C ALA A 56 -11.29 -4.21 27.27
N SER A 57 -11.83 -4.94 26.29
CA SER A 57 -11.07 -6.02 25.64
C SER A 57 -10.38 -5.47 24.39
N CYS A 58 -9.04 -5.42 24.39
CA CYS A 58 -8.31 -5.36 23.11
C CYS A 58 -8.56 -6.69 22.39
N LEU A 59 -9.25 -6.66 21.26
CA LEU A 59 -9.63 -7.87 20.53
C LEU A 59 -8.66 -8.20 19.39
N ASP A 60 -7.63 -7.36 19.20
CA ASP A 60 -6.58 -7.60 18.22
C ASP A 60 -5.37 -8.21 18.93
N HIS A 61 -5.20 -9.52 18.77
CA HIS A 61 -4.08 -10.27 19.36
C HIS A 61 -2.96 -10.50 18.35
N LEU A 62 -2.87 -9.65 17.33
CA LEU A 62 -1.94 -9.79 16.22
C LEU A 62 -0.90 -8.67 16.24
N GLU A 63 0.34 -9.03 15.98
CA GLU A 63 1.39 -8.10 15.56
C GLU A 63 1.87 -8.45 14.15
N ARG A 64 2.40 -7.46 13.44
CA ARG A 64 2.97 -7.64 12.11
C ARG A 64 4.45 -7.93 12.22
N ARG A 65 4.93 -8.98 11.56
CA ARG A 65 6.35 -9.26 11.34
C ARG A 65 6.57 -9.88 9.97
N GLU A 66 7.83 -10.07 9.56
CA GLU A 66 8.15 -10.92 8.42
C GLU A 66 7.66 -12.35 8.68
N SER A 67 7.00 -12.93 7.69
CA SER A 67 6.43 -14.28 7.76
C SER A 67 7.52 -15.34 7.77
N GLU A 68 7.30 -16.41 8.53
CA GLU A 68 8.13 -17.61 8.49
C GLU A 68 7.82 -18.47 7.24
N LEU A 69 6.67 -18.23 6.60
CA LEU A 69 6.32 -18.85 5.33
C LEU A 69 7.16 -18.23 4.20
N LYS A 70 7.79 -19.09 3.42
CA LYS A 70 8.60 -18.69 2.30
C LYS A 70 7.77 -17.89 1.29
N TRP A 71 8.27 -16.72 0.91
CA TRP A 71 7.64 -15.81 -0.07
C TRP A 71 6.27 -15.23 0.34
N ALA A 72 5.87 -15.33 1.60
CA ALA A 72 4.61 -14.74 2.08
C ALA A 72 4.75 -13.28 2.54
N GLY A 73 5.98 -12.73 2.52
CA GLY A 73 6.23 -11.34 2.90
C GLY A 73 6.02 -11.12 4.40
N ASN A 74 4.95 -10.41 4.78
CA ASN A 74 4.62 -10.20 6.19
C ASN A 74 3.54 -11.19 6.64
N GLY A 75 3.58 -11.57 7.92
CA GLY A 75 2.57 -12.39 8.57
C GLY A 75 1.99 -11.71 9.81
N ALA A 76 0.93 -12.32 10.33
CA ALA A 76 0.33 -11.98 11.62
C ALA A 76 0.86 -12.91 12.70
N PHE A 77 1.29 -12.38 13.84
CA PHE A 77 1.87 -13.16 14.94
C PHE A 77 1.10 -12.92 16.23
N ALA A 78 0.95 -13.96 17.05
CA ALA A 78 0.22 -13.87 18.31
C ALA A 78 0.96 -12.98 19.33
N THR A 79 0.31 -11.95 19.87
CA THR A 79 0.89 -11.09 20.92
C THR A 79 0.71 -11.65 22.33
N ARG A 80 -0.05 -12.74 22.47
CA ARG A 80 -0.32 -13.43 23.75
C ARG A 80 -0.67 -14.90 23.51
N ASN A 81 -0.72 -15.69 24.58
CA ASN A 81 -1.21 -17.07 24.50
C ASN A 81 -2.73 -17.06 24.23
N LEU A 82 -3.16 -17.87 23.27
CA LEU A 82 -4.57 -18.02 22.90
C LEU A 82 -4.97 -19.49 23.11
N THR A 83 -6.10 -19.71 23.77
CA THR A 83 -6.63 -21.06 23.97
C THR A 83 -7.43 -21.52 22.76
N GLU A 84 -7.48 -22.82 22.52
CA GLU A 84 -8.38 -23.41 21.51
C GLU A 84 -9.82 -22.86 21.66
N GLY A 85 -10.44 -22.51 20.52
CA GLY A 85 -11.77 -21.94 20.44
C GLY A 85 -11.88 -20.45 20.80
N SER A 86 -10.83 -19.82 21.34
CA SER A 86 -10.84 -18.39 21.66
C SER A 86 -10.79 -17.52 20.40
N VAL A 87 -11.35 -16.31 20.51
CA VAL A 87 -11.30 -15.31 19.43
C VAL A 87 -9.87 -14.76 19.33
N VAL A 88 -9.33 -14.77 18.12
CA VAL A 88 -7.99 -14.31 17.78
C VAL A 88 -8.03 -12.85 17.33
N ALA A 89 -8.90 -12.55 16.36
CA ALA A 89 -9.10 -11.20 15.84
C ALA A 89 -10.48 -11.04 15.20
N PRO A 90 -11.13 -9.87 15.34
CA PRO A 90 -12.33 -9.54 14.60
C PRO A 90 -12.02 -9.19 13.15
N MET A 91 -12.96 -9.48 12.27
CA MET A 91 -12.81 -9.30 10.82
C MET A 91 -14.06 -8.65 10.21
N PRO A 92 -14.28 -7.35 10.47
CA PRO A 92 -15.35 -6.60 9.84
C PRO A 92 -15.08 -6.41 8.34
N PHE A 93 -16.14 -6.38 7.54
CA PHE A 93 -16.03 -6.34 6.09
C PHE A 93 -16.46 -5.02 5.46
N LEU A 94 -15.73 -4.65 4.41
CA LEU A 94 -16.22 -3.84 3.31
C LEU A 94 -16.91 -4.78 2.32
N HIS A 95 -18.15 -4.46 1.97
CA HIS A 95 -18.91 -5.21 0.97
C HIS A 95 -18.68 -4.59 -0.41
N ILE A 96 -18.24 -5.39 -1.39
CA ILE A 96 -18.14 -5.00 -2.79
C ILE A 96 -19.12 -5.88 -3.57
N PHE A 97 -20.20 -5.30 -4.08
CA PHE A 97 -21.28 -6.05 -4.77
C PHE A 97 -21.04 -6.21 -6.27
N ASP A 98 -20.15 -5.39 -6.84
CA ASP A 98 -19.70 -5.53 -8.21
C ASP A 98 -18.22 -5.93 -8.21
N ARG A 99 -17.93 -7.16 -8.65
CA ARG A 99 -16.58 -7.71 -8.68
C ARG A 99 -15.69 -6.98 -9.68
N ASP A 100 -16.26 -6.23 -10.61
CA ASP A 100 -15.49 -5.44 -11.57
C ASP A 100 -14.92 -4.16 -10.94
N ASN A 101 -15.36 -3.78 -9.73
CA ASN A 101 -14.75 -2.68 -8.97
C ASN A 101 -13.31 -2.97 -8.52
N VAL A 102 -12.89 -4.23 -8.54
CA VAL A 102 -11.48 -4.60 -8.30
C VAL A 102 -10.71 -4.80 -9.61
N ASN A 103 -11.29 -4.55 -10.79
CA ASN A 103 -10.52 -4.59 -12.03
C ASN A 103 -9.54 -3.40 -12.09
N MET A 104 -8.41 -3.63 -12.75
CA MET A 104 -7.46 -2.60 -13.14
C MET A 104 -7.53 -2.46 -14.65
N TYR A 105 -7.44 -1.22 -15.11
CA TYR A 105 -7.59 -0.87 -16.51
C TYR A 105 -6.31 -0.23 -17.03
N SER A 106 -6.02 -0.38 -18.32
CA SER A 106 -4.95 0.39 -18.94
C SER A 106 -5.31 1.88 -18.99
N GLU A 107 -4.33 2.70 -19.34
CA GLU A 107 -4.47 4.14 -19.36
C GLU A 107 -4.47 4.64 -20.81
N VAL A 108 -5.38 5.57 -21.12
CA VAL A 108 -5.43 6.29 -22.40
C VAL A 108 -5.40 7.78 -22.16
N GLN A 109 -4.72 8.51 -23.06
CA GLN A 109 -4.76 9.96 -23.04
C GLN A 109 -6.17 10.41 -23.44
N SER A 110 -6.84 11.19 -22.59
CA SER A 110 -8.13 11.76 -22.93
C SER A 110 -7.98 12.77 -24.07
N GLU A 111 -8.91 12.78 -25.02
CA GLU A 111 -8.89 13.72 -26.15
C GLU A 111 -9.16 15.17 -25.72
N SER A 112 -9.90 15.36 -24.62
CA SER A 112 -10.45 16.67 -24.24
C SER A 112 -9.67 17.39 -23.14
N GLU A 113 -8.85 16.68 -22.39
CA GLU A 113 -8.14 17.19 -21.22
C GLU A 113 -6.78 16.48 -21.22
N ASP A 114 -5.66 17.17 -20.93
CA ASP A 114 -4.32 16.57 -20.81
C ASP A 114 -4.20 15.56 -19.62
N MET A 115 -5.30 14.87 -19.32
CA MET A 115 -5.46 13.87 -18.29
C MET A 115 -5.42 12.48 -18.90
N VAL A 116 -4.75 11.61 -18.17
CA VAL A 116 -4.75 10.18 -18.41
C VAL A 116 -5.98 9.60 -17.71
N VAL A 117 -6.81 8.86 -18.45
CA VAL A 117 -8.03 8.23 -17.93
C VAL A 117 -7.97 6.71 -18.10
N PRO A 118 -8.65 5.92 -17.24
CA PRO A 118 -8.73 4.48 -17.40
C PRO A 118 -9.47 4.09 -18.69
N ASN A 119 -8.91 3.18 -19.46
CA ASN A 119 -9.56 2.53 -20.58
C ASN A 119 -10.41 1.36 -20.08
N MET A 120 -11.70 1.62 -19.86
CA MET A 120 -12.65 0.64 -19.33
C MET A 120 -12.83 -0.62 -20.21
N GLU A 121 -12.36 -0.58 -21.47
CA GLU A 121 -12.40 -1.72 -22.39
C GLU A 121 -11.18 -2.66 -22.27
N ASP A 122 -10.11 -2.21 -21.61
CA ASP A 122 -8.84 -2.94 -21.52
C ASP A 122 -8.46 -3.25 -20.07
N ILE A 123 -8.98 -4.37 -19.57
CA ILE A 123 -8.69 -4.89 -18.23
C ILE A 123 -7.29 -5.51 -18.23
N ILE A 124 -6.36 -4.85 -17.55
CA ILE A 124 -4.96 -5.31 -17.43
C ILE A 124 -4.74 -6.25 -16.23
N GLY A 125 -5.74 -6.39 -15.35
CA GLY A 125 -5.69 -7.31 -14.22
C GLY A 125 -6.72 -6.98 -13.15
N LYS A 126 -6.50 -7.50 -11.94
CA LYS A 126 -7.31 -7.18 -10.75
C LYS A 126 -6.45 -6.55 -9.66
N GLN A 127 -7.07 -5.87 -8.70
CA GLN A 127 -6.37 -5.28 -7.58
C GLN A 127 -5.83 -6.39 -6.64
N LEU A 128 -4.69 -6.18 -5.98
CA LEU A 128 -4.04 -7.17 -5.11
C LEU A 128 -4.81 -7.33 -3.80
N ASN A 129 -5.58 -6.32 -3.40
CA ASN A 129 -6.52 -6.40 -2.29
C ASN A 129 -7.51 -7.58 -2.44
N LEU A 130 -7.78 -8.04 -3.66
CA LEU A 130 -8.63 -9.21 -3.92
C LEU A 130 -8.15 -10.45 -3.15
N ASN A 131 -6.84 -10.62 -2.95
CA ASN A 131 -6.26 -11.75 -2.20
C ASN A 131 -6.70 -11.79 -0.73
N TYR A 132 -7.21 -10.69 -0.20
CA TYR A 132 -7.63 -10.54 1.19
C TYR A 132 -9.15 -10.30 1.31
N CYS A 133 -9.87 -10.51 0.21
CA CYS A 133 -11.32 -10.51 0.17
C CYS A 133 -11.84 -11.94 0.19
N PHE A 134 -12.91 -12.17 0.93
CA PHE A 134 -13.65 -13.42 0.89
C PHE A 134 -14.66 -13.39 -0.24
N GLY A 135 -14.72 -14.45 -1.02
CA GLY A 135 -15.66 -14.55 -2.12
C GLY A 135 -15.92 -15.99 -2.55
N ARG A 136 -16.94 -16.14 -3.38
CA ARG A 136 -17.22 -17.37 -4.12
C ARG A 136 -17.57 -17.01 -5.55
N SER A 137 -17.24 -17.85 -6.52
CA SER A 137 -17.54 -17.60 -7.95
C SER A 137 -19.05 -17.41 -8.22
N LYS A 138 -19.90 -18.09 -7.44
CA LYS A 138 -21.36 -18.03 -7.54
C LYS A 138 -22.00 -16.85 -6.82
N LEU A 139 -21.22 -16.07 -6.06
CA LEU A 139 -21.73 -14.92 -5.32
C LEU A 139 -21.22 -13.62 -5.95
N PRO A 140 -22.12 -12.63 -6.17
CA PRO A 140 -21.72 -11.33 -6.70
C PRO A 140 -20.92 -10.50 -5.68
N ILE A 141 -21.08 -10.80 -4.38
CA ILE A 141 -20.45 -10.07 -3.29
C ILE A 141 -19.02 -10.56 -2.99
N LEU A 142 -18.11 -9.62 -2.76
CA LEU A 142 -16.83 -9.80 -2.09
C LEU A 142 -16.88 -9.15 -0.71
N LEU A 143 -16.35 -9.84 0.30
CA LEU A 143 -16.25 -9.37 1.68
C LEU A 143 -14.77 -9.08 1.99
N CYS A 144 -14.35 -7.85 1.83
CA CYS A 144 -12.95 -7.45 2.00
C CYS A 144 -12.71 -7.00 3.44
N SER A 145 -11.84 -7.70 4.17
CA SER A 145 -11.51 -7.29 5.54
C SER A 145 -10.76 -5.96 5.52
N TYR A 146 -11.00 -5.15 6.54
CA TYR A 146 -10.23 -3.93 6.79
C TYR A 146 -9.60 -3.90 8.20
N SER A 147 -9.45 -5.07 8.82
CA SER A 147 -8.72 -5.25 10.09
C SER A 147 -7.33 -5.89 9.88
N SER A 148 -6.57 -5.99 10.97
CA SER A 148 -5.30 -6.71 11.04
C SER A 148 -5.37 -8.16 10.55
N ALA A 149 -6.56 -8.78 10.54
CA ALA A 149 -6.79 -10.13 10.04
C ALA A 149 -6.36 -10.31 8.56
N GLN A 150 -6.26 -9.23 7.78
CA GLN A 150 -5.73 -9.26 6.42
C GLN A 150 -4.25 -9.70 6.34
N MET A 151 -3.51 -9.68 7.46
CA MET A 151 -2.11 -10.11 7.52
C MET A 151 -1.95 -11.62 7.75
N VAL A 152 -3.06 -12.33 8.01
CA VAL A 152 -3.05 -13.78 8.28
C VAL A 152 -2.85 -14.53 6.98
N ASN A 153 -1.70 -15.17 6.83
CA ASN A 153 -1.33 -15.88 5.60
C ASN A 153 -2.07 -17.20 5.43
N HIS A 154 -2.04 -17.70 4.20
CA HIS A 154 -2.61 -18.98 3.84
C HIS A 154 -1.75 -20.15 4.36
N GLN A 155 -2.40 -21.15 4.95
CA GLN A 155 -1.83 -22.48 5.13
C GLN A 155 -2.97 -23.52 5.12
N SER A 156 -2.81 -24.61 4.37
CA SER A 156 -3.78 -25.71 4.36
C SER A 156 -3.12 -27.02 4.75
N ALA A 157 -3.92 -27.96 5.25
CA ALA A 157 -3.43 -29.31 5.54
C ALA A 157 -2.92 -30.02 4.27
N LYS A 158 -3.45 -29.65 3.09
CA LYS A 158 -3.00 -30.19 1.80
C LYS A 158 -1.67 -29.61 1.38
N ALA A 159 -1.47 -28.29 1.54
CA ALA A 159 -0.20 -27.62 1.27
C ALA A 159 0.95 -28.17 2.14
N CYS A 160 0.64 -28.71 3.33
CA CYS A 160 1.63 -29.33 4.21
C CYS A 160 2.21 -30.65 3.74
N ALA A 161 1.64 -31.28 2.70
CA ALA A 161 2.22 -32.48 2.11
C ALA A 161 3.50 -32.18 1.28
N ASP A 162 3.70 -30.92 0.86
CA ASP A 162 4.75 -30.51 -0.08
C ASP A 162 5.87 -29.65 0.57
N ASP A 163 6.21 -29.91 1.85
CA ASP A 163 7.30 -29.24 2.62
C ASP A 163 7.20 -27.70 2.81
N ASN A 164 6.07 -27.08 2.45
CA ASN A 164 5.87 -25.62 2.59
C ASN A 164 5.13 -25.19 3.87
N CYS A 165 5.07 -26.03 4.89
CA CYS A 165 4.36 -25.70 6.13
C CYS A 165 5.29 -25.36 7.29
N LEU A 166 4.85 -24.38 8.09
CA LEU A 166 5.46 -24.08 9.38
C LEU A 166 5.41 -25.32 10.26
N ASN A 167 6.58 -25.91 10.52
CA ASN A 167 6.76 -27.05 11.43
C ASN A 167 5.88 -28.27 11.11
N GLY A 168 5.47 -28.44 9.85
CA GLY A 168 4.56 -29.53 9.43
C GLY A 168 3.14 -29.45 10.02
N ALA A 169 2.77 -28.33 10.64
CA ALA A 169 1.45 -28.11 11.19
C ALA A 169 0.52 -27.49 10.14
N GLY A 170 -0.76 -27.85 10.14
CA GLY A 170 -1.78 -27.16 9.35
C GLY A 170 -2.09 -25.75 9.88
N PRO A 171 -3.13 -25.08 9.36
CA PRO A 171 -3.57 -23.79 9.87
C PRO A 171 -3.86 -23.86 11.37
N ASN A 172 -3.54 -22.81 12.11
CA ASN A 172 -3.81 -22.72 13.54
C ASN A 172 -5.04 -21.87 13.87
N VAL A 173 -5.63 -21.19 12.88
CA VAL A 173 -6.91 -20.48 13.03
C VAL A 173 -7.93 -20.85 11.96
N GLY A 174 -9.20 -20.80 12.36
CA GLY A 174 -10.35 -20.84 11.47
C GLY A 174 -11.09 -19.52 11.52
N TYR A 175 -12.09 -19.37 10.66
CA TYR A 175 -12.98 -18.21 10.69
C TYR A 175 -14.44 -18.66 10.74
N ARG A 176 -15.27 -17.82 11.35
CA ARG A 176 -16.73 -18.00 11.42
C ARG A 176 -17.40 -16.64 11.44
N TRP A 177 -18.71 -16.61 11.23
CA TRP A 177 -19.49 -15.40 11.49
C TRP A 177 -19.28 -14.92 12.92
N ALA A 178 -19.03 -13.62 13.07
CA ALA A 178 -18.88 -12.97 14.36
C ALA A 178 -20.04 -13.32 15.30
N SER A 179 -19.67 -13.64 16.53
CA SER A 179 -20.61 -13.92 17.61
C SER A 179 -21.36 -12.65 18.02
N PRO A 180 -22.59 -12.76 18.57
CA PRO A 180 -23.35 -11.61 19.06
C PRO A 180 -22.63 -10.82 20.16
N LEU A 181 -21.68 -11.47 20.85
CA LEU A 181 -20.84 -10.84 21.87
C LEU A 181 -19.98 -9.71 21.28
N TRP A 182 -19.47 -9.90 20.06
CA TRP A 182 -18.63 -8.92 19.37
C TRP A 182 -19.45 -8.03 18.42
N ASP A 183 -20.31 -8.66 17.61
CA ASP A 183 -21.11 -7.98 16.61
C ASP A 183 -22.56 -8.49 16.63
N GLY A 184 -23.36 -7.85 17.48
CA GLY A 184 -24.80 -8.13 17.60
C GLY A 184 -25.58 -7.89 16.30
N THR A 185 -25.04 -7.11 15.36
CA THR A 185 -25.74 -6.79 14.09
C THR A 185 -25.55 -7.87 13.03
N ASN A 186 -24.50 -8.68 13.15
CA ASN A 186 -24.14 -9.70 12.16
C ASN A 186 -25.25 -10.73 11.91
N ALA A 187 -26.01 -11.11 12.95
CA ALA A 187 -27.15 -12.01 12.79
C ALA A 187 -28.28 -11.42 11.95
N GLU A 188 -28.60 -10.14 12.14
CA GLU A 188 -29.63 -9.44 11.37
C GLU A 188 -29.23 -9.34 9.89
N TRP A 189 -27.97 -9.00 9.63
CA TRP A 189 -27.45 -8.84 8.27
C TRP A 189 -27.46 -10.14 7.47
N ARG A 190 -27.13 -11.26 8.12
CA ARG A 190 -27.18 -12.57 7.46
C ARG A 190 -28.59 -13.01 7.08
N ASN A 191 -29.63 -12.46 7.72
CA ASN A 191 -31.02 -12.75 7.37
C ASN A 191 -31.52 -11.92 6.18
N LYS A 192 -30.79 -10.88 5.76
CA LYS A 192 -31.11 -10.09 4.57
C LYS A 192 -30.67 -10.84 3.31
N SER A 193 -31.33 -10.59 2.19
CA SER A 193 -30.87 -10.96 0.85
C SER A 193 -29.68 -10.10 0.42
N ILE A 194 -28.91 -10.54 -0.58
CA ILE A 194 -27.78 -9.77 -1.10
C ILE A 194 -28.20 -8.38 -1.60
N ILE A 195 -29.38 -8.28 -2.22
CA ILE A 195 -29.94 -7.01 -2.72
C ILE A 195 -30.23 -6.07 -1.54
N GLU A 196 -30.87 -6.55 -0.48
CA GLU A 196 -31.12 -5.74 0.71
C GLU A 196 -29.82 -5.30 1.40
N ILE A 197 -28.78 -6.15 1.39
CA ILE A 197 -27.45 -5.82 1.93
C ILE A 197 -26.80 -4.72 1.08
N GLN A 198 -26.96 -4.74 -0.25
CA GLN A 198 -26.46 -3.71 -1.16
C GLN A 198 -27.07 -2.34 -0.92
N GLU A 199 -28.34 -2.29 -0.51
CA GLU A 199 -29.04 -1.05 -0.16
C GLU A 199 -28.62 -0.51 1.22
N GLN A 200 -27.95 -1.31 2.04
CA GLN A 200 -27.48 -0.85 3.34
C GLN A 200 -26.31 0.11 3.22
N THR A 201 -26.25 1.04 4.17
CA THR A 201 -25.22 2.09 4.17
C THR A 201 -24.29 2.04 5.37
N SER A 202 -24.57 1.14 6.31
CA SER A 202 -23.73 0.84 7.47
C SER A 202 -22.91 -0.43 7.22
N ARG A 203 -21.95 -0.70 8.10
CA ARG A 203 -21.33 -2.04 8.18
C ARG A 203 -22.29 -3.00 8.89
N GLY A 204 -22.15 -4.30 8.62
CA GLY A 204 -22.79 -5.28 9.49
C GLY A 204 -22.50 -6.75 9.22
N LEU A 205 -21.84 -7.13 8.13
CA LEU A 205 -21.24 -8.46 8.06
C LEU A 205 -19.83 -8.41 8.65
N SER A 206 -19.55 -9.40 9.50
CA SER A 206 -18.23 -9.59 10.06
C SER A 206 -17.96 -11.06 10.33
N PHE A 207 -16.71 -11.47 10.09
CA PHE A 207 -16.18 -12.71 10.63
C PHE A 207 -15.42 -12.43 11.93
N GLU A 208 -15.13 -13.50 12.65
CA GLU A 208 -14.11 -13.55 13.68
C GLU A 208 -13.18 -14.73 13.38
N LEU A 209 -11.88 -14.52 13.59
CA LEU A 209 -10.90 -15.59 13.61
C LEU A 209 -10.94 -16.26 14.98
N TYR A 210 -10.90 -17.59 15.00
CA TYR A 210 -10.83 -18.39 16.23
C TYR A 210 -9.71 -19.41 16.17
N ALA A 211 -9.10 -19.68 17.32
CA ALA A 211 -7.98 -20.62 17.41
C ALA A 211 -8.47 -22.07 17.25
N LEU A 212 -7.81 -22.85 16.39
CA LEU A 212 -8.09 -24.29 16.18
C LEU A 212 -7.36 -25.19 17.20
N ARG A 213 -6.42 -24.62 17.94
CA ARG A 213 -5.64 -25.23 19.01
C ARG A 213 -5.11 -24.13 19.92
N ASN A 214 -4.37 -24.49 20.97
CA ASN A 214 -3.60 -23.50 21.72
C ASN A 214 -2.50 -22.89 20.84
N ILE A 215 -2.30 -21.58 20.95
CA ILE A 215 -1.31 -20.80 20.20
C ILE A 215 -0.45 -20.03 21.20
N THR A 216 0.88 -20.08 21.03
CA THR A 216 1.82 -19.41 21.94
C THR A 216 2.16 -17.99 21.48
N VAL A 217 2.59 -17.13 22.41
CA VAL A 217 3.12 -15.79 22.05
C VAL A 217 4.23 -15.90 21.00
N GLY A 218 4.18 -15.06 19.99
CA GLY A 218 5.16 -14.98 18.91
C GLY A 218 5.01 -16.05 17.83
N GLU A 219 3.99 -16.92 17.92
CA GLU A 219 3.66 -17.90 16.87
C GLU A 219 2.95 -17.21 15.70
N GLU A 220 3.33 -17.54 14.46
CA GLU A 220 2.64 -17.03 13.27
C GLU A 220 1.22 -17.62 13.18
N ILE A 221 0.25 -16.76 12.91
CA ILE A 221 -1.16 -17.08 12.72
C ILE A 221 -1.41 -17.35 11.24
N THR A 222 -1.93 -18.54 10.93
CA THR A 222 -2.21 -18.97 9.56
C THR A 222 -3.59 -19.60 9.42
N MET A 223 -4.22 -19.40 8.27
CA MET A 223 -5.60 -19.76 7.99
C MET A 223 -5.73 -20.53 6.68
N ASP A 224 -6.65 -21.50 6.65
CA ASP A 224 -7.02 -22.16 5.40
C ASP A 224 -7.87 -21.23 4.54
N TYR A 225 -7.37 -20.86 3.36
CA TYR A 225 -8.07 -20.01 2.40
C TYR A 225 -9.04 -20.82 1.51
N GLY A 226 -8.99 -22.15 1.58
CA GLY A 226 -9.89 -23.08 0.91
C GLY A 226 -9.34 -23.70 -0.37
N ASP A 227 -9.97 -24.81 -0.76
CA ASP A 227 -9.54 -25.65 -1.89
C ASP A 227 -9.50 -24.91 -3.24
N GLU A 228 -10.42 -23.98 -3.48
CA GLU A 228 -10.43 -23.16 -4.70
C GLU A 228 -9.16 -22.31 -4.80
N TRP A 229 -8.71 -21.76 -3.68
CA TRP A 229 -7.48 -20.96 -3.61
C TRP A 229 -6.25 -21.85 -3.83
N ASP A 230 -6.18 -23.01 -3.16
CA ASP A 230 -5.08 -23.98 -3.32
C ASP A 230 -4.90 -24.44 -4.78
N GLU A 231 -6.00 -24.77 -5.45
CA GLU A 231 -5.98 -25.14 -6.87
C GLU A 231 -5.54 -23.96 -7.74
N ALA A 232 -6.08 -22.77 -7.51
CA ALA A 232 -5.70 -21.57 -8.25
C ALA A 232 -4.21 -21.23 -8.07
N TRP A 233 -3.68 -21.35 -6.85
CA TRP A 233 -2.26 -21.08 -6.56
C TRP A 233 -1.35 -22.09 -7.25
N ARG A 234 -1.62 -23.40 -7.13
CA ARG A 234 -0.83 -24.43 -7.83
C ARG A 234 -0.83 -24.23 -9.33
N LYS A 235 -2.00 -23.97 -9.92
CA LYS A 235 -2.12 -23.65 -11.34
C LYS A 235 -1.28 -22.42 -11.70
N HIS A 236 -1.40 -21.36 -10.90
CA HIS A 236 -0.63 -20.14 -11.10
C HIS A 236 0.88 -20.37 -11.05
N VAL A 237 1.40 -21.10 -10.05
CA VAL A 237 2.84 -21.40 -9.93
C VAL A 237 3.35 -22.13 -11.17
N VAL A 238 2.61 -23.12 -11.67
CA VAL A 238 2.94 -23.84 -12.91
C VAL A 238 2.97 -22.89 -14.10
N GLU A 239 1.90 -22.13 -14.34
CA GLU A 239 1.79 -21.19 -15.46
C GLU A 239 2.81 -20.05 -15.38
N TRP A 240 3.11 -19.59 -14.18
CA TRP A 240 4.10 -18.55 -13.91
C TRP A 240 5.51 -19.02 -14.29
N SER A 241 5.86 -20.26 -13.93
CA SER A 241 7.17 -20.84 -14.25
C SER A 241 7.38 -21.09 -15.74
N LEU A 242 6.30 -21.32 -16.50
CA LEU A 242 6.36 -21.64 -17.93
C LEU A 242 6.43 -20.41 -18.84
N ASN A 243 5.88 -19.27 -18.41
CA ASN A 243 5.81 -18.06 -19.22
C ASN A 243 7.09 -17.22 -19.08
N SER A 244 8.01 -17.36 -20.03
CA SER A 244 9.26 -16.58 -20.09
C SER A 244 9.03 -15.06 -20.12
N ASP A 245 7.91 -14.62 -20.69
CA ASP A 245 7.58 -13.20 -20.75
C ASP A 245 7.22 -12.64 -19.37
N ASN A 246 6.57 -13.44 -18.52
CA ASN A 246 6.38 -13.10 -17.12
C ASN A 246 7.73 -13.14 -16.40
N ALA A 247 8.57 -14.15 -16.64
CA ALA A 247 9.89 -14.20 -16.04
C ALA A 247 10.73 -12.95 -16.37
N ASN A 248 10.67 -12.45 -17.61
CA ASN A 248 11.38 -11.23 -18.04
C ASN A 248 10.77 -9.95 -17.45
N ALA A 249 9.43 -9.82 -17.44
CA ALA A 249 8.75 -8.67 -16.86
C ALA A 249 8.98 -8.57 -15.34
N ASN A 250 9.03 -9.71 -14.64
CA ASN A 250 9.29 -9.76 -13.21
C ASN A 250 10.78 -9.67 -12.86
N ALA A 251 11.68 -10.17 -13.71
CA ALA A 251 13.12 -9.91 -13.57
C ALA A 251 13.43 -8.41 -13.66
N ALA A 252 12.55 -7.63 -14.29
CA ALA A 252 12.65 -6.18 -14.34
C ALA A 252 12.02 -5.46 -13.14
N TYR A 253 11.30 -6.16 -12.25
CA TYR A 253 10.77 -5.57 -11.03
C TYR A 253 11.80 -5.65 -9.91
N THR A 254 11.90 -4.57 -9.13
CA THR A 254 12.71 -4.56 -7.91
C THR A 254 11.93 -3.93 -6.77
N SER A 255 11.94 -4.57 -5.60
CA SER A 255 11.22 -4.08 -4.44
C SER A 255 11.84 -2.79 -3.93
N VAL A 256 11.06 -1.70 -3.94
CA VAL A 256 11.49 -0.42 -3.36
C VAL A 256 11.65 -0.51 -1.85
N VAL A 257 10.96 -1.44 -1.18
CA VAL A 257 11.12 -1.69 0.25
C VAL A 257 12.51 -2.26 0.51
N GLU A 258 12.91 -3.25 -0.28
CA GLU A 258 14.25 -3.84 -0.20
C GLU A 258 15.33 -2.80 -0.52
N MET A 259 15.19 -2.03 -1.60
CA MET A 259 16.16 -0.97 -1.96
C MET A 259 16.29 0.15 -0.92
N ASN A 260 15.26 0.36 -0.10
CA ASN A 260 15.26 1.36 0.97
C ASN A 260 15.54 0.76 2.36
N SER A 261 15.70 -0.56 2.48
CA SER A 261 16.01 -1.23 3.74
C SER A 261 17.33 -0.75 4.32
N ASP A 262 17.48 -0.86 5.64
CA ASP A 262 18.70 -0.42 6.34
C ASP A 262 19.95 -1.12 5.81
N ASP A 263 19.84 -2.40 5.43
CA ASP A 263 20.91 -3.17 4.81
C ASP A 263 21.39 -2.57 3.48
N ASN A 264 20.48 -1.93 2.74
CA ASN A 264 20.76 -1.27 1.47
C ASN A 264 21.08 0.23 1.59
N THR A 265 21.14 0.77 2.80
CA THR A 265 21.56 2.18 3.00
C THR A 265 23.02 2.41 2.63
N HIS A 266 23.84 1.36 2.60
CA HIS A 266 25.23 1.39 2.14
C HIS A 266 25.38 1.29 0.61
N VAL A 267 24.32 0.90 -0.11
CA VAL A 267 24.36 0.82 -1.57
C VAL A 267 24.34 2.25 -2.14
N PRO A 268 25.36 2.64 -2.93
CA PRO A 268 25.42 3.98 -3.50
C PRO A 268 24.25 4.25 -4.44
N VAL A 269 23.71 5.47 -4.41
CA VAL A 269 22.76 5.90 -5.44
C VAL A 269 23.54 6.22 -6.71
N LYS A 270 23.11 5.66 -7.83
CA LYS A 270 23.70 5.82 -9.15
C LYS A 270 23.49 7.27 -9.61
N THR A 271 24.56 7.88 -10.08
CA THR A 271 24.54 9.17 -10.76
C THR A 271 23.90 9.04 -12.15
N LYS A 272 23.53 10.16 -12.75
CA LYS A 272 22.98 10.25 -14.11
C LYS A 272 23.86 9.52 -15.13
N VAL A 273 25.18 9.75 -15.07
CA VAL A 273 26.16 9.10 -15.96
C VAL A 273 26.24 7.59 -15.72
N GLU A 274 26.25 7.14 -14.46
CA GLU A 274 26.27 5.70 -14.16
C GLU A 274 25.00 5.00 -14.67
N ARG A 275 23.84 5.66 -14.56
CA ARG A 275 22.56 5.14 -15.05
C ARG A 275 22.49 4.99 -16.57
N GLU A 276 23.30 5.72 -17.33
CA GLU A 276 23.36 5.56 -18.80
C GLU A 276 23.96 4.20 -19.17
N SER A 277 24.95 3.72 -18.41
CA SER A 277 25.56 2.40 -18.61
C SER A 277 24.91 1.27 -17.81
N ASP A 278 24.32 1.60 -16.66
CA ASP A 278 23.75 0.65 -15.71
C ASP A 278 22.45 1.23 -15.12
N PRO A 279 21.35 1.23 -15.90
CA PRO A 279 20.10 1.85 -15.49
C PRO A 279 19.50 1.18 -14.26
N TYR A 280 18.66 1.91 -13.55
CA TYR A 280 17.80 1.28 -12.57
C TYR A 280 16.74 0.40 -13.27
N PRO A 281 16.20 -0.61 -12.56
CA PRO A 281 15.02 -1.34 -13.01
C PRO A 281 13.90 -0.37 -13.40
N ALA A 282 13.10 -0.74 -14.41
CA ALA A 282 12.13 0.17 -15.03
C ALA A 282 11.06 0.68 -14.05
N ASN A 283 10.82 -0.04 -12.95
CA ASN A 283 9.88 0.39 -11.92
C ASN A 283 10.45 1.41 -10.93
N ILE A 284 11.75 1.70 -10.95
CA ILE A 284 12.43 2.45 -9.90
C ILE A 284 12.64 3.91 -10.30
N GLY A 285 12.11 4.81 -9.48
CA GLY A 285 12.43 6.22 -9.45
C GLY A 285 13.19 6.63 -8.19
N THR A 286 13.75 7.83 -8.19
CA THR A 286 14.40 8.44 -7.03
C THR A 286 13.65 9.68 -6.57
N VAL A 287 13.45 9.80 -5.27
CA VAL A 287 12.92 10.99 -4.61
C VAL A 287 13.87 11.47 -3.53
N CYS A 288 13.91 12.77 -3.30
CA CYS A 288 14.78 13.41 -2.34
C CYS A 288 13.95 14.19 -1.33
N PHE A 289 14.26 14.03 -0.04
CA PHE A 289 13.67 14.85 1.01
C PHE A 289 14.11 16.30 0.82
N TYR A 290 13.16 17.20 0.67
CA TYR A 290 13.43 18.58 0.31
C TYR A 290 12.27 19.49 0.73
N TRP A 291 12.59 20.74 1.06
CA TRP A 291 11.58 21.78 1.30
C TRP A 291 11.91 23.03 0.49
N VAL A 292 10.86 23.66 -0.01
CA VAL A 292 10.92 24.90 -0.78
C VAL A 292 11.40 26.02 0.14
N GLY A 293 12.63 26.48 -0.06
CA GLY A 293 13.14 27.69 0.57
C GLY A 293 12.58 28.96 -0.06
N PRO A 294 12.72 30.13 0.59
CA PRO A 294 12.34 31.41 -0.01
C PRO A 294 13.13 31.65 -1.32
N PRO A 295 12.56 32.44 -2.27
CA PRO A 295 13.22 32.74 -3.52
C PRO A 295 14.63 33.30 -3.32
N MET A 296 15.62 32.68 -3.93
CA MET A 296 16.98 33.21 -3.92
C MET A 296 17.12 34.20 -5.09
N GLN A 297 16.74 35.47 -4.90
CA GLN A 297 16.82 36.52 -5.94
C GLN A 297 18.17 36.56 -6.66
N LYS A 298 19.27 36.48 -5.91
CA LYS A 298 20.63 36.42 -6.48
C LYS A 298 20.85 35.23 -7.42
N LYS A 299 20.21 34.08 -7.17
CA LYS A 299 20.27 32.88 -8.03
C LYS A 299 19.47 33.11 -9.32
N ILE A 300 18.29 33.70 -9.22
CA ILE A 300 17.44 34.05 -10.38
C ILE A 300 18.17 35.06 -11.29
N GLU A 301 18.69 36.15 -10.73
CA GLU A 301 19.45 37.16 -11.47
C GLU A 301 20.69 36.57 -12.12
N ALA A 302 21.44 35.73 -11.39
CA ALA A 302 22.60 35.08 -11.94
C ALA A 302 22.26 34.12 -13.08
N TRP A 303 21.15 33.39 -12.99
CA TRP A 303 20.66 32.51 -14.06
C TRP A 303 20.27 33.31 -15.31
N ARG A 304 19.52 34.40 -15.14
CA ARG A 304 19.08 35.27 -16.26
C ARG A 304 20.25 35.97 -16.97
N ASN A 305 21.32 36.29 -16.25
CA ASN A 305 22.47 37.03 -16.79
C ASN A 305 23.51 36.15 -17.48
N THR A 306 23.42 34.83 -17.35
CA THR A 306 24.31 33.89 -18.05
C THR A 306 23.59 33.35 -19.28
N ASN A 307 23.96 33.82 -20.48
CA ASN A 307 23.57 33.19 -21.75
C ASN A 307 24.18 31.78 -21.94
N ASP A 308 25.02 31.35 -20.99
CA ASP A 308 25.93 30.21 -21.12
C ASP A 308 25.91 29.37 -19.83
N PHE A 309 24.71 29.14 -19.30
CA PHE A 309 24.53 28.12 -18.28
C PHE A 309 24.41 26.78 -18.98
N ASP A 310 25.54 26.16 -19.28
CA ASP A 310 25.57 24.72 -19.47
C ASP A 310 25.07 24.09 -18.16
N ILE A 311 23.80 23.69 -18.15
CA ILE A 311 23.07 23.12 -17.01
C ILE A 311 23.78 21.88 -16.49
N ASP A 312 24.58 21.22 -17.33
CA ASP A 312 25.32 20.03 -16.98
C ASP A 312 26.78 20.36 -16.56
N SER A 313 27.21 21.63 -16.60
CA SER A 313 28.54 22.02 -16.12
C SER A 313 28.64 21.91 -14.60
N ALA A 314 29.53 21.02 -14.13
CA ALA A 314 29.78 20.80 -12.70
C ALA A 314 30.12 22.10 -11.94
N LYS A 315 30.78 23.05 -12.60
CA LYS A 315 31.12 24.37 -12.02
C LYS A 315 29.87 25.19 -11.70
N SER A 316 28.89 25.21 -12.60
CA SER A 316 27.68 25.99 -12.44
C SER A 316 26.76 25.34 -11.40
N ILE A 317 26.62 24.01 -11.43
CA ILE A 317 25.90 23.27 -10.39
C ILE A 317 26.50 23.56 -9.00
N ARG A 318 27.83 23.50 -8.84
CA ARG A 318 28.53 23.82 -7.58
C ARG A 318 28.35 25.25 -7.08
N LYS A 319 28.21 26.21 -7.99
CA LYS A 319 28.07 27.62 -7.61
C LYS A 319 26.67 27.97 -7.12
N TYR A 320 25.63 27.33 -7.67
CA TYR A 320 24.23 27.76 -7.48
C TYR A 320 23.34 26.76 -6.77
N ALA A 321 23.85 25.58 -6.45
CA ALA A 321 23.10 24.58 -5.71
C ALA A 321 23.00 24.92 -4.21
N GLN A 322 21.87 24.59 -3.61
CA GLN A 322 21.62 24.80 -2.19
C GLN A 322 22.42 23.81 -1.33
N ASN A 323 22.76 24.19 -0.11
CA ASN A 323 23.39 23.29 0.84
C ASN A 323 22.34 22.37 1.46
N GLY A 324 22.42 21.08 1.12
CA GLY A 324 21.51 20.03 1.54
C GLY A 324 21.90 19.24 2.77
N LYS A 325 22.95 19.66 3.50
CA LYS A 325 23.30 19.04 4.78
C LYS A 325 22.16 19.07 5.80
N LYS A 326 21.17 19.93 5.63
CA LYS A 326 20.00 20.06 6.51
C LYS A 326 18.77 19.30 6.01
N PHE A 327 18.77 18.83 4.76
CA PHE A 327 17.61 18.21 4.12
C PHE A 327 17.57 16.72 4.45
N TYR A 328 17.38 16.38 5.73
CA TYR A 328 17.20 15.00 6.12
C TYR A 328 16.32 14.93 7.37
N PRO A 329 15.47 13.91 7.51
CA PRO A 329 14.75 13.70 8.75
C PRO A 329 15.69 13.15 9.83
N ASP A 330 15.76 13.83 10.98
CA ASP A 330 16.44 13.31 12.17
C ASP A 330 15.63 12.19 12.84
N SER A 331 14.31 12.18 12.65
CA SER A 331 13.38 11.17 13.15
C SER A 331 12.15 11.01 12.24
N PRO A 332 11.36 9.92 12.36
CA PRO A 332 10.07 9.80 11.68
C PRO A 332 9.11 10.97 12.00
N ALA A 333 9.21 11.55 13.20
CA ALA A 333 8.42 12.72 13.59
C ALA A 333 8.88 14.01 12.86
N ASP A 334 10.12 14.05 12.37
CA ASP A 334 10.65 15.15 11.58
C ASP A 334 10.29 15.03 10.09
N GLU A 335 10.11 13.81 9.57
CA GLU A 335 9.52 13.60 8.24
C GLU A 335 8.13 14.25 8.14
N GLU A 336 7.34 14.19 9.22
CA GLU A 336 5.99 14.77 9.24
C GLU A 336 5.99 16.32 9.26
N LYS A 337 7.06 16.95 9.72
CA LYS A 337 7.10 18.40 10.00
C LYS A 337 7.96 19.22 9.06
N LEU A 338 9.03 18.64 8.50
CA LEU A 338 10.14 19.44 7.93
C LEU A 338 10.25 19.43 6.41
N GLY A 339 9.55 18.55 5.69
CA GLY A 339 9.66 18.50 4.24
C GLY A 339 8.82 17.43 3.58
N GLU A 340 8.88 17.39 2.26
CA GLU A 340 8.23 16.37 1.44
C GLU A 340 9.30 15.68 0.59
N TYR A 341 9.01 14.47 0.13
CA TYR A 341 9.82 13.83 -0.90
C TYR A 341 9.46 14.43 -2.27
N TRP A 342 10.46 14.88 -3.01
CA TRP A 342 10.33 15.43 -4.37
C TRP A 342 11.05 14.53 -5.37
N PRO A 343 10.52 14.32 -6.58
CA PRO A 343 11.26 13.61 -7.63
C PRO A 343 12.63 14.27 -7.84
N CYS A 344 13.68 13.47 -7.90
CA CYS A 344 15.03 14.00 -8.05
C CYS A 344 15.92 13.08 -8.91
N GLU A 345 17.00 13.63 -9.44
CA GLU A 345 18.04 12.91 -10.18
C GLU A 345 19.40 13.22 -9.57
N VAL A 346 20.21 12.18 -9.36
CA VAL A 346 21.56 12.32 -8.81
C VAL A 346 22.54 12.69 -9.92
N TYR A 347 23.20 13.83 -9.80
CA TYR A 347 24.20 14.29 -10.77
C TYR A 347 25.62 13.92 -10.37
N PHE A 348 25.99 14.15 -9.10
CA PHE A 348 27.32 13.86 -8.59
C PHE A 348 27.24 13.09 -7.28
N ARG A 349 28.17 12.15 -7.11
CA ARG A 349 28.47 11.48 -5.85
C ARG A 349 29.89 11.88 -5.42
N ASP A 350 30.04 12.24 -4.16
CA ASP A 350 31.32 12.63 -3.55
C ASP A 350 31.42 12.03 -2.15
N ILE A 351 32.61 12.03 -1.55
CA ILE A 351 32.86 11.54 -0.21
C ILE A 351 33.26 12.72 0.67
N ASN A 352 32.52 12.94 1.75
CA ASN A 352 32.82 14.03 2.66
C ASN A 352 34.06 13.72 3.53
N ARG A 353 34.51 14.68 4.33
CA ARG A 353 35.70 14.51 5.20
C ARG A 353 35.59 13.39 6.24
N LYS A 354 34.38 12.89 6.52
CA LYS A 354 34.12 11.78 7.44
C LYS A 354 34.08 10.43 6.73
N GLY A 355 34.30 10.38 5.41
CA GLY A 355 34.16 9.16 4.63
C GLY A 355 32.71 8.82 4.26
N GLU A 356 31.76 9.71 4.53
CA GLU A 356 30.34 9.47 4.21
C GLU A 356 30.04 9.95 2.79
N GLU A 357 29.24 9.18 2.06
CA GLU A 357 28.76 9.58 0.74
C GLU A 357 27.79 10.76 0.82
N ILE A 358 28.02 11.73 -0.05
CA ILE A 358 27.20 12.91 -0.23
C ILE A 358 26.87 13.10 -1.70
N TYR A 359 25.69 13.64 -1.94
CA TYR A 359 25.11 13.68 -3.26
C TYR A 359 24.83 15.12 -3.67
N THR A 360 25.01 15.38 -4.96
CA THR A 360 24.45 16.56 -5.62
C THR A 360 23.32 16.10 -6.52
N VAL A 361 22.12 16.62 -6.28
CA VAL A 361 20.89 16.20 -6.96
C VAL A 361 20.22 17.39 -7.64
N ARG A 362 19.48 17.11 -8.71
CA ARG A 362 18.50 18.01 -9.30
C ARG A 362 17.12 17.65 -8.75
N ILE A 363 16.38 18.66 -8.29
CA ILE A 363 15.00 18.51 -7.83
C ILE A 363 14.05 18.85 -8.98
N PHE A 364 13.07 18.00 -9.24
CA PHE A 364 12.01 18.24 -10.21
C PHE A 364 10.72 18.64 -9.49
N ALA A 365 9.91 19.46 -10.16
CA ALA A 365 8.60 19.82 -9.65
C ALA A 365 7.67 18.60 -9.65
N LYS A 366 6.74 18.55 -8.70
CA LYS A 366 5.63 17.61 -8.73
C LYS A 366 4.62 18.09 -9.78
N SER A 367 3.99 17.15 -10.48
CA SER A 367 3.02 17.45 -11.53
C SER A 367 1.72 18.09 -11.01
N ASP A 368 1.46 18.01 -9.70
CA ASP A 368 0.18 18.35 -9.08
C ASP A 368 0.22 19.57 -8.14
N THR A 369 1.31 20.33 -8.11
CA THR A 369 1.43 21.47 -7.19
C THR A 369 0.55 22.63 -7.66
N SER A 370 -0.50 22.93 -6.89
CA SER A 370 -1.34 24.12 -7.12
C SER A 370 -0.60 25.44 -6.95
N ASP A 371 0.53 25.41 -6.23
CA ASP A 371 1.46 26.52 -6.06
C ASP A 371 2.84 26.06 -6.52
N PRO A 372 3.20 26.25 -7.80
CA PRO A 372 4.48 25.80 -8.32
C PRO A 372 5.62 26.50 -7.56
N PRO A 373 6.71 25.79 -7.24
CA PRO A 373 7.82 26.42 -6.53
C PRO A 373 8.44 27.52 -7.39
N TRP A 374 9.00 28.54 -6.75
CA TRP A 374 9.50 29.74 -7.43
C TRP A 374 10.52 29.44 -8.53
N TRP A 375 11.34 28.39 -8.41
CA TRP A 375 12.30 28.04 -9.45
C TRP A 375 11.62 27.52 -10.72
N LEU A 376 10.45 26.88 -10.60
CA LEU A 376 9.67 26.45 -11.77
C LEU A 376 9.07 27.67 -12.49
N THR A 377 8.49 28.62 -11.75
CA THR A 377 7.91 29.85 -12.33
C THR A 377 8.97 30.72 -13.00
N GLU A 378 10.21 30.66 -12.50
CA GLU A 378 11.35 31.42 -13.02
C GLU A 378 12.17 30.65 -14.07
N ASN A 379 11.75 29.43 -14.42
CA ASN A 379 12.47 28.52 -15.32
C ASN A 379 13.93 28.24 -14.91
N VAL A 380 14.20 28.23 -13.60
CA VAL A 380 15.53 27.99 -13.03
C VAL A 380 15.63 26.53 -12.55
N PRO A 381 16.70 25.79 -12.87
CA PRO A 381 16.89 24.45 -12.32
C PRO A 381 17.23 24.51 -10.82
N GLU A 382 16.62 23.61 -10.05
CA GLU A 382 16.88 23.48 -8.62
C GLU A 382 17.86 22.34 -8.34
N PHE A 383 19.01 22.71 -7.79
CA PHE A 383 20.07 21.78 -7.41
C PHE A 383 20.35 21.87 -5.92
N VAL A 384 20.68 20.73 -5.33
CA VAL A 384 21.00 20.58 -3.90
C VAL A 384 22.29 19.79 -3.79
N GLN A 385 23.28 20.27 -3.03
CA GLN A 385 24.56 19.60 -2.80
C GLN A 385 24.71 19.13 -1.37
N PHE A 386 25.69 18.25 -1.14
CA PHE A 386 25.97 17.74 0.20
C PHE A 386 24.76 17.03 0.82
N LEU A 387 23.87 16.49 -0.02
CA LEU A 387 22.69 15.77 0.41
C LEU A 387 23.13 14.38 0.92
N PRO A 388 22.82 13.98 2.16
CA PRO A 388 23.24 12.68 2.66
C PRO A 388 22.41 11.55 2.01
N ARG A 389 22.99 10.34 1.92
CA ARG A 389 22.32 9.15 1.33
C ARG A 389 20.91 8.91 1.87
N LYS A 390 20.70 9.10 3.18
CA LYS A 390 19.41 8.89 3.88
C LYS A 390 18.30 9.84 3.43
N SER A 391 18.64 10.92 2.75
CA SER A 391 17.65 11.86 2.19
C SER A 391 17.13 11.41 0.83
N ILE A 392 17.69 10.36 0.24
CA ILE A 392 17.32 9.84 -1.08
C ILE A 392 16.62 8.50 -0.87
N ARG A 393 15.40 8.38 -1.39
CA ARG A 393 14.61 7.16 -1.37
C ARG A 393 14.32 6.68 -2.77
N PHE A 394 14.21 5.37 -2.93
CA PHE A 394 13.66 4.75 -4.12
C PHE A 394 12.13 4.69 -4.01
N VAL A 395 11.44 4.90 -5.11
CA VAL A 395 9.98 4.79 -5.18
C VAL A 395 9.58 4.02 -6.42
N ASN A 396 8.39 3.42 -6.40
CA ASN A 396 7.85 2.86 -7.62
C ASN A 396 7.45 4.04 -8.52
N LEU A 397 7.82 3.98 -9.79
CA LEU A 397 7.24 4.87 -10.79
C LEU A 397 5.72 4.62 -10.86
N PRO A 398 4.94 5.63 -11.27
CA PRO A 398 3.48 5.48 -11.42
C PRO A 398 3.13 4.22 -12.22
N ASN A 399 2.17 3.44 -11.74
CA ASN A 399 1.73 2.18 -12.38
C ASN A 399 2.80 1.08 -12.50
N HIS A 400 3.88 1.17 -11.71
CA HIS A 400 4.94 0.15 -11.68
C HIS A 400 5.11 -0.51 -10.31
N SER A 401 4.16 -0.35 -9.38
CA SER A 401 4.19 -1.10 -8.11
C SER A 401 3.78 -2.57 -8.31
N GLU A 402 3.94 -3.39 -7.27
CA GLU A 402 3.52 -4.81 -7.28
C GLU A 402 2.06 -4.99 -7.70
N GLN A 403 1.23 -3.99 -7.40
CA GLN A 403 -0.17 -3.93 -7.81
C GLN A 403 -0.33 -4.11 -9.33
N PHE A 404 0.60 -3.60 -10.12
CA PHE A 404 0.56 -3.59 -11.58
C PHE A 404 1.37 -4.71 -12.23
N LEU A 405 1.97 -5.61 -11.42
CA LEU A 405 2.70 -6.74 -11.96
C LEU A 405 1.78 -7.65 -12.77
N ARG A 406 2.12 -7.82 -14.05
CA ARG A 406 1.39 -8.69 -14.96
C ARG A 406 1.49 -10.13 -14.48
N GLY A 407 0.35 -10.82 -14.53
CA GLY A 407 0.24 -12.21 -14.10
C GLY A 407 0.31 -12.43 -12.59
N ALA A 408 0.64 -11.43 -11.75
CA ALA A 408 0.71 -11.64 -10.30
C ALA A 408 -0.57 -12.32 -9.76
N PHE A 409 -0.40 -13.22 -8.81
CA PHE A 409 -1.49 -14.04 -8.31
C PHE A 409 -2.58 -13.21 -7.63
N ARG A 410 -3.83 -13.40 -8.09
CA ARG A 410 -5.00 -12.65 -7.67
C ARG A 410 -6.20 -13.59 -7.53
N HIS A 411 -6.51 -14.01 -6.32
CA HIS A 411 -7.63 -14.91 -6.04
C HIS A 411 -8.24 -14.62 -4.67
N PRO A 412 -9.57 -14.47 -4.54
CA PRO A 412 -10.20 -14.28 -3.24
C PRO A 412 -10.03 -15.51 -2.34
N ILE A 413 -10.13 -15.28 -1.04
CA ILE A 413 -10.27 -16.32 -0.03
C ILE A 413 -11.63 -16.99 -0.23
N GLY A 414 -11.67 -18.31 -0.33
CA GLY A 414 -12.91 -19.05 -0.56
C GLY A 414 -13.79 -19.04 0.69
N ILE A 415 -15.05 -18.61 0.56
CA ILE A 415 -16.04 -18.75 1.64
C ILE A 415 -16.51 -20.21 1.72
N ARG A 416 -16.35 -20.84 2.89
CA ARG A 416 -16.80 -22.22 3.14
C ARG A 416 -18.31 -22.36 2.95
N ASP A 417 -18.74 -23.45 2.32
CA ASP A 417 -20.15 -23.74 2.01
C ASP A 417 -21.06 -23.68 3.23
N GLY A 418 -20.61 -24.20 4.37
CA GLY A 418 -21.39 -24.18 5.62
C GLY A 418 -21.53 -22.81 6.28
N LEU A 419 -20.86 -21.77 5.78
CA LEU A 419 -20.98 -20.42 6.30
C LEU A 419 -21.99 -19.59 5.51
N LEU A 420 -22.26 -19.89 4.24
CA LEU A 420 -23.18 -19.06 3.46
C LEU A 420 -24.63 -19.32 3.87
N PRO A 421 -25.42 -18.26 4.16
CA PRO A 421 -26.87 -18.41 4.28
C PRO A 421 -27.45 -19.02 3.00
N ALA A 422 -28.34 -20.01 3.13
CA ALA A 422 -28.87 -20.75 1.99
C ALA A 422 -29.56 -19.83 0.96
N HIS A 423 -30.29 -18.81 1.44
CA HIS A 423 -30.99 -17.83 0.60
C HIS A 423 -30.08 -16.84 -0.12
N TRP A 424 -28.76 -16.88 0.09
CA TRP A 424 -27.80 -16.14 -0.74
C TRP A 424 -27.39 -16.92 -1.99
N LEU A 425 -27.70 -18.21 -2.05
CA LEU A 425 -27.38 -19.09 -3.17
C LEU A 425 -28.58 -19.29 -4.13
N GLU A 426 -29.75 -18.80 -3.75
CA GLU A 426 -30.97 -18.71 -4.56
C GLU A 426 -30.94 -17.45 -5.41
#